data_AF-A0A101T0Z1-F1
#
_entry.id   AF-A0A101T0Z1-F1
#
_cell.length_a   1.000
_cell.length_b   1.000
_cell.length_c   1.000
_cell.angle_alpha   90.00
_cell.angle_beta   90.00
_cell.angle_gamma   90.00
#
_symmetry.space_group_name_H-M   'P 1'
#
loop_
_entity.id
_entity.type
_entity.pdbx_description
1 polymer ?
#
loop_
_entity_poly.entity_id
_entity_poly.type
_entity_poly.pdbx_seq_one_letter_code
_entity_poly.pdbx_strand_id
1 'polypeptide(L)' 'MQAIPRTVTAIHDALPPARREEFHAAVTRAAQGDERDAVMTVWWLEAMFEAVPDRDQRLDDTVAAVGLVALEPEAED' A
#
# COMPACT_ATOMS: atom_id res chain seq x y z
N MET A 1 -4.29 5.44 -12.28
CA MET A 1 -4.64 4.38 -11.31
C MET A 1 -6.00 4.73 -10.73
N GLN A 2 -6.99 3.83 -10.81
CA GLN A 2 -8.28 4.08 -10.14
C GLN A 2 -8.10 3.89 -8.63
N ALA A 3 -8.80 4.69 -7.83
CA ALA A 3 -8.76 4.56 -6.39
C ALA A 3 -9.40 3.22 -5.98
N ILE A 4 -8.72 2.47 -5.10
CA ILE A 4 -9.24 1.23 -4.53
C ILE A 4 -10.21 1.62 -3.40
N PRO A 5 -11.49 1.21 -3.42
CA PRO A 5 -12.38 1.41 -2.28
C PRO A 5 -11.86 0.70 -1.02
N ARG A 6 -12.03 1.29 0.16
CA ARG A 6 -11.67 0.67 1.45
C ARG A 6 -12.70 -0.36 1.92
N THR A 7 -13.00 -1.33 1.05
CA THR A 7 -13.88 -2.47 1.38
C THR A 7 -13.07 -3.76 1.38
N VAL A 8 -13.51 -4.75 2.14
CA VAL A 8 -12.80 -6.04 2.24
C VAL A 8 -12.63 -6.66 0.85
N THR A 9 -13.70 -6.73 0.06
CA THR A 9 -13.66 -7.29 -1.30
C THR A 9 -12.70 -6.53 -2.22
N ALA A 10 -12.77 -5.19 -2.24
CA ALA A 10 -11.92 -4.41 -3.14
C ALA A 10 -10.43 -4.52 -2.79
N ILE A 11 -10.09 -4.52 -1.49
CA ILE A 11 -8.72 -4.72 -1.03
C ILE A 11 -8.25 -6.13 -1.38
N HIS A 12 -9.06 -7.16 -1.10
CA HIS A 12 -8.73 -8.54 -1.41
C HIS A 12 -8.44 -8.76 -2.91
N ASP A 13 -9.27 -8.21 -3.79
CA ASP A 13 -9.14 -8.41 -5.22
C ASP A 13 -7.92 -7.68 -5.80
N ALA A 14 -7.57 -6.53 -5.21
CA ALA A 14 -6.40 -5.73 -5.61
C ALA A 14 -5.06 -6.33 -5.12
N LEU A 15 -5.08 -7.19 -4.10
CA LEU A 15 -3.87 -7.85 -3.62
C LEU A 15 -3.46 -9.04 -4.52
N PRO A 16 -2.14 -9.30 -4.65
CA PRO A 16 -1.65 -10.51 -5.31
C PRO A 16 -2.06 -11.77 -4.52
N PRO A 17 -2.21 -12.94 -5.19
CA PRO A 17 -2.70 -14.16 -4.54
C PRO A 17 -1.99 -14.52 -3.23
N ALA A 18 -0.67 -14.34 -3.16
CA ALA A 18 0.13 -14.64 -1.97
C ALA A 18 -0.29 -13.83 -0.72
N ARG A 19 -0.77 -12.60 -0.91
CA ARG A 19 -1.13 -11.68 0.19
C ARG A 19 -2.61 -11.72 0.56
N ARG A 20 -3.46 -12.33 -0.28
CA ARG A 20 -4.91 -12.43 -0.04
C ARG A 20 -5.23 -13.23 1.23
N GLU A 21 -4.51 -14.33 1.46
CA GLU A 21 -4.69 -15.17 2.63
C GLU A 21 -4.28 -14.45 3.92
N GLU A 22 -3.15 -13.74 3.89
CA GLU A 22 -2.67 -12.92 5.01
C GLU A 22 -3.66 -11.81 5.37
N PHE A 23 -4.18 -11.11 4.36
CA PHE A 23 -5.22 -10.10 4.55
C PHE A 23 -6.47 -10.70 5.18
N HIS A 24 -6.98 -11.80 4.62
CA HIS A 24 -8.18 -12.46 5.13
C HIS A 24 -7.99 -12.92 6.59
N ALA A 25 -6.82 -13.47 6.93
CA ALA A 25 -6.50 -13.89 8.29
C ALA A 25 -6.45 -12.69 9.26
N ALA A 26 -5.79 -11.59 8.88
CA ALA A 26 -5.71 -10.38 9.69
C ALA A 26 -7.09 -9.77 9.95
N VAL A 27 -7.91 -9.69 8.90
CA VAL A 27 -9.30 -9.21 8.95
C VAL A 27 -10.16 -10.05 9.88
N THR A 28 -10.01 -11.37 9.83
CA THR A 28 -10.81 -12.31 10.63
C THR A 28 -10.38 -12.33 12.09
N ARG A 29 -9.08 -12.13 12.37
CA ARG A 29 -8.52 -12.12 13.72
C ARG A 29 -8.82 -10.84 14.49
N ALA A 30 -8.81 -9.69 13.81
CA ALA A 30 -8.98 -8.40 14.46
C ALA A 30 -10.37 -8.25 15.10
N ALA A 31 -10.41 -7.72 16.32
CA ALA A 31 -11.67 -7.34 16.93
C ALA A 31 -12.32 -6.19 16.13
N GLN A 32 -13.64 -6.06 16.24
CA GLN A 32 -14.39 -4.96 15.63
C GLN A 32 -13.99 -3.60 16.25
N GLY A 33 -14.23 -2.52 15.51
CA GLY A 33 -13.87 -1.15 15.92
C GLY A 33 -12.46 -0.78 15.47
N ASP A 34 -11.75 0.00 16.30
CA ASP A 34 -10.47 0.62 15.93
C ASP A 34 -9.40 -0.38 15.44
N GLU A 35 -9.37 -1.60 16.00
CA GLU A 35 -8.45 -2.64 15.56
C GLU A 35 -8.74 -3.08 14.12
N ARG A 36 -10.01 -3.31 13.80
CA ARG A 36 -10.47 -3.62 12.44
C ARG A 36 -10.11 -2.50 11.47
N ASP A 37 -10.32 -1.25 11.88
CA ASP A 37 -10.09 -0.08 11.05
C ASP A 37 -8.60 0.14 10.77
N ALA A 38 -7.74 -0.14 11.75
CA ALA A 38 -6.29 -0.14 11.58
C ALA A 38 -5.84 -1.22 10.59
N VAL A 39 -6.35 -2.45 10.73
CA VAL A 39 -6.07 -3.54 9.77
C VAL A 39 -6.52 -3.15 8.36
N MET A 40 -7.74 -2.65 8.21
CA MET A 40 -8.26 -2.18 6.92
C MET A 40 -7.42 -1.05 6.32
N THR A 41 -6.91 -0.14 7.16
CA THR A 41 -6.04 0.97 6.74
C THR A 41 -4.71 0.48 6.20
N VAL A 42 -4.03 -0.40 6.94
CA VAL A 42 -2.73 -0.96 6.55
C VAL A 42 -2.86 -1.71 5.23
N TRP A 43 -3.82 -2.63 5.14
CA TRP A 43 -3.97 -3.47 3.95
C TRP A 43 -4.46 -2.70 2.71
N TRP A 44 -5.19 -1.61 2.91
CA TRP A 44 -5.52 -0.70 1.81
C TRP A 44 -4.27 -0.01 1.24
N LEU A 45 -3.32 0.40 2.10
CA LEU A 45 -2.06 0.98 1.65
C LEU A 45 -1.21 -0.06 0.91
N GLU A 46 -1.13 -1.28 1.42
CA GLU A 46 -0.46 -2.39 0.73
C GLU A 46 -1.08 -2.62 -0.66
N ALA A 47 -2.41 -2.72 -0.76
CA ALA A 47 -3.08 -2.88 -2.05
C ALA A 47 -2.82 -1.71 -3.02
N MET A 48 -2.78 -0.48 -2.52
CA MET A 48 -2.41 0.70 -3.33
C MET A 48 -0.96 0.63 -3.80
N PHE A 49 -0.04 0.12 -2.98
CA PHE A 49 1.36 -0.06 -3.34
C PHE A 49 1.58 -1.18 -4.36
N GLU A 50 0.87 -2.30 -4.23
CA GLU A 50 0.88 -3.39 -5.21
C GLU A 50 0.42 -2.94 -6.60
N ALA A 51 -0.47 -1.94 -6.65
CA ALA A 51 -0.95 -1.37 -7.91
C ALA A 51 0.06 -0.40 -8.58
N VAL A 52 1.16 -0.03 -7.91
CA VAL A 52 2.22 0.81 -8.49
C VAL A 52 3.17 -0.06 -9.31
N PRO A 53 3.25 0.13 -10.64
CA PRO A 53 4.17 -0.62 -11.48
C PRO A 53 5.63 -0.40 -11.07
N ASP A 54 6.43 -1.47 -11.14
CA ASP A 54 7.87 -1.46 -10.87
C ASP A 54 8.25 -0.88 -9.50
N ARG A 55 7.34 -0.95 -8.51
CA ARG A 55 7.57 -0.37 -7.18
C ARG A 55 8.87 -0.86 -6.55
N ASP A 56 9.12 -2.16 -6.60
CA ASP A 56 10.30 -2.76 -5.99
C ASP A 56 11.58 -2.25 -6.67
N GLN A 57 11.60 -2.21 -8.01
CA GLN A 57 12.71 -1.62 -8.75
C GLN A 57 12.91 -0.14 -8.40
N ARG A 58 11.84 0.65 -8.30
CA ARG A 58 11.92 2.07 -7.92
C ARG A 58 12.45 2.28 -6.51
N LEU A 59 12.12 1.36 -5.59
CA LEU A 59 12.63 1.38 -4.23
C LEU A 59 14.13 1.04 -4.22
N ASP A 60 14.53 0.00 -4.95
CA ASP A 60 15.93 -0.39 -5.11
C ASP A 60 16.76 0.73 -5.74
N ASP A 61 16.24 1.37 -6.79
CA ASP A 61 16.87 2.53 -7.43
C ASP A 61 17.07 3.68 -6.44
N THR A 62 16.06 3.96 -5.61
CA THR A 62 16.14 5.00 -4.58
C THR A 62 17.23 4.68 -3.56
N VAL A 63 17.28 3.44 -3.08
CA VAL A 63 18.32 2.98 -2.13
C VAL A 63 19.71 3.04 -2.76
N ALA A 64 19.82 2.72 -4.06
CA ALA A 64 21.06 2.79 -4.83
C ALA A 64 21.43 4.21 -5.30
N ALA A 65 20.62 5.22 -4.96
CA ALA A 65 20.75 6.60 -5.42
C ALA A 65 20.77 6.76 -6.95
N VAL A 66 20.08 5.86 -7.66
CA VAL A 66 19.93 5.86 -9.12
C VAL A 66 18.76 6.76 -9.52
N GLY A 67 18.97 7.60 -10.53
CA GLY A 67 17.90 8.41 -11.12
C GLY A 67 17.30 9.48 -10.19
N LEU A 68 17.94 9.76 -9.06
CA LEU A 68 17.52 10.82 -8.14
C LEU A 68 17.71 12.20 -8.78
N VAL A 69 16.72 13.07 -8.60
CA VAL A 69 16.77 14.48 -9.02
C VAL A 69 16.78 15.33 -7.76
N ALA A 70 17.64 16.35 -7.71
CA ALA A 70 17.64 17.31 -6.62
C ALA A 70 16.30 18.05 -6.60
N LEU A 71 15.62 18.04 -5.46
CA LEU A 71 14.45 18.87 -5.26
C LEU A 71 14.90 20.33 -5.19
N GLU A 72 14.19 21.21 -5.91
CA GLU A 72 14.39 22.64 -5.74
C GLU A 72 14.05 23.00 -4.28
N PRO A 73 14.83 23.89 -3.64
CA PRO A 73 14.50 24.34 -2.31
C PRO A 73 13.10 24.97 -2.34
N GLU A 74 12.23 24.58 -1.42
CA GLU A 74 10.94 25.23 -1.23
C GLU A 74 11.21 26.72 -0.99
N ALA A 75 10.70 27.58 -1.87
CA ALA A 75 10.76 29.01 -1.66
C ALA A 75 9.90 29.33 -0.43
N GLU A 76 10.53 29.83 0.63
CA GLU A 76 9.81 30.41 1.77
C GLU A 76 9.08 31.68 1.27
N ASP A 77 7.74 31.61 1.20
CA ASP A 77 6.84 32.77 1.06
C ASP A 77 6.55 33.43 2.43
#